data_AF-A0A3S4TEP5-F1
#
_entry.id   AF-A0A3S4TEP5-F1
#
_cell.length_a   1.000
_cell.length_b   1.000
_cell.length_c   1.000
_cell.angle_alpha   90.00
_cell.angle_beta   90.00
_cell.angle_gamma   90.00
#
_symmetry.space_group_name_H-M   'P 1'
#
loop_
_entity.id
_entity.type
_entity.pdbx_description
1 polymer ?
#
loop_
_entity_poly.entity_id
_entity_poly.type
_entity_poly.pdbx_seq_one_letter_code
_entity_poly.pdbx_strand_id
1 'polypeptide(L)'
;DLTGKQVLGYRAPSFSITDNALSLAGEVGYLYDSSFNSYEGNGRYGSLSLPQNTGQDAPIYSMNSLIYEIPVSNLRIGSKIIPWGGGGYFRLLPAFLHRFGVKQILEQKKCYTFYMHPWEIDPEQPRVKEAKSFFRFRHYVNLHKTKRKLKCFIESNSDNSFQKCGDFVEINFC
;
A
#
# COMPACT_ATOMS: atom_id res chain seq x y z
N ASP A 1 10.82 9.49 -19.56
CA ASP A 1 11.62 10.63 -20.00
C ASP A 1 12.77 10.93 -19.03
N LEU A 2 12.55 11.55 -17.87
CA LEU A 2 13.62 11.95 -16.93
C LEU A 2 14.63 10.86 -16.49
N THR A 3 14.19 9.62 -16.30
CA THR A 3 15.05 8.53 -15.82
C THR A 3 15.47 7.56 -16.91
N GLY A 4 14.94 7.70 -18.13
CA GLY A 4 15.06 6.71 -19.21
C GLY A 4 14.45 5.34 -18.92
N LYS A 5 13.82 5.14 -17.74
CA LYS A 5 13.22 3.86 -17.35
C LYS A 5 11.74 3.84 -17.69
N GLN A 6 11.25 2.71 -18.17
CA GLN A 6 9.83 2.45 -18.33
C GLN A 6 9.13 2.50 -16.96
N VAL A 7 7.93 3.09 -16.92
CA VAL A 7 7.09 3.09 -15.74
C VAL A 7 6.13 1.92 -15.85
N LEU A 8 6.35 0.87 -15.06
CA LEU A 8 5.54 -0.34 -15.10
C LEU A 8 4.26 -0.25 -14.27
N GLY A 9 4.24 0.65 -13.28
CA GLY A 9 3.18 0.71 -12.28
C GLY A 9 2.39 2.00 -12.29
N TYR A 10 1.07 1.87 -12.15
CA TYR A 10 0.17 2.96 -11.80
C TYR A 10 -0.19 2.92 -10.31
N ARG A 11 -0.54 4.08 -9.75
CA ARG A 11 -1.19 4.20 -8.44
C ARG A 11 -2.06 5.45 -8.41
N ALA A 12 -3.37 5.26 -8.32
CA ALA A 12 -4.35 6.32 -8.18
C ALA A 12 -4.12 7.14 -6.89
N PRO A 13 -4.14 8.48 -6.96
CA PRO A 13 -4.12 9.33 -5.79
C PRO A 13 -5.21 8.95 -4.79
N SER A 14 -4.90 8.98 -3.50
CA SER A 14 -5.84 8.62 -2.42
C SER A 14 -6.45 7.21 -2.53
N PHE A 15 -5.85 6.29 -3.30
CA PHE A 15 -6.41 4.95 -3.54
C PHE A 15 -7.79 5.00 -4.23
N SER A 16 -8.02 5.99 -5.07
CA SER A 16 -9.33 6.27 -5.70
C SER A 16 -9.56 5.53 -7.02
N ILE A 17 -9.00 4.33 -7.19
CA ILE A 17 -9.07 3.57 -8.46
C ILE A 17 -10.50 3.12 -8.78
N THR A 18 -10.83 3.05 -10.06
CA THR A 18 -12.09 2.49 -10.58
C THR A 18 -11.80 1.47 -11.67
N ASP A 19 -12.76 0.60 -11.99
CA ASP A 19 -12.61 -0.39 -13.07
C ASP A 19 -12.23 0.27 -14.42
N ASN A 20 -12.84 1.42 -14.73
CA ASN A 20 -12.50 2.18 -15.94
C ASN A 20 -11.07 2.74 -15.91
N ALA A 21 -10.65 3.33 -14.79
CA ALA A 21 -9.29 3.86 -14.65
C ALA A 21 -8.22 2.77 -14.72
N LEU A 22 -8.52 1.60 -14.15
CA LEU A 22 -7.66 0.42 -14.21
C LEU A 22 -7.54 -0.12 -15.65
N SER A 23 -8.66 -0.24 -16.37
CA SER A 23 -8.65 -0.67 -17.78
C SER A 23 -7.79 0.26 -18.63
N LEU A 24 -8.03 1.58 -18.51
CA LEU A 24 -7.25 2.59 -19.22
C LEU A 24 -5.76 2.52 -18.86
N ALA A 25 -5.41 2.25 -17.59
CA ALA A 25 -4.02 2.08 -17.19
C ALA A 25 -3.36 0.89 -17.93
N GLY A 26 -4.06 -0.23 -18.05
CA GLY A 26 -3.57 -1.37 -18.84
C GLY A 26 -3.43 -1.05 -20.32
N GLU A 27 -4.41 -0.37 -20.91
CA GLU A 27 -4.43 0.02 -22.33
C GLU A 27 -3.27 0.96 -22.71
N VAL A 28 -2.84 1.85 -21.80
CA VAL A 28 -1.68 2.73 -22.03
C VAL A 28 -0.33 2.07 -21.67
N GLY A 29 -0.34 0.80 -21.29
CA GLY A 29 0.86 -0.01 -21.12
C GLY A 29 1.43 -0.10 -19.70
N TYR A 30 0.66 0.25 -18.66
CA TYR A 30 1.04 -0.11 -17.29
C TYR A 30 0.84 -1.61 -17.06
N LEU A 31 1.86 -2.28 -16.55
CA LEU A 31 1.83 -3.70 -16.22
C LEU A 31 1.02 -3.98 -14.96
N TYR A 32 1.00 -3.05 -14.01
CA TYR A 32 0.25 -3.22 -12.77
C TYR A 32 -0.30 -1.91 -12.20
N ASP A 33 -1.34 -2.03 -11.39
CA ASP A 33 -1.80 -1.01 -10.45
C ASP A 33 -1.62 -1.50 -9.00
N SER A 34 -1.52 -0.56 -8.07
CA SER A 34 -1.45 -0.86 -6.63
C SER A 34 -2.23 0.18 -5.85
N SER A 35 -3.51 0.29 -6.18
CA SER A 35 -4.41 1.29 -5.63
C SER A 35 -5.56 0.71 -4.84
N PHE A 36 -5.97 -0.52 -5.13
CA PHE A 36 -7.10 -1.15 -4.48
C PHE A 36 -6.82 -1.35 -2.98
N ASN A 37 -7.77 -0.90 -2.18
CA ASN A 37 -7.72 -1.03 -0.74
C ASN A 37 -9.08 -1.52 -0.22
N SER A 38 -9.11 -2.74 0.30
CA SER A 38 -10.34 -3.38 0.79
C SER A 38 -10.92 -2.77 2.08
N TYR A 39 -10.28 -1.73 2.64
CA TYR A 39 -10.80 -1.02 3.81
C TYR A 39 -11.87 0.01 3.42
N GLU A 40 -13.13 -0.32 3.71
CA GLU A 40 -14.30 0.50 3.34
C GLU A 40 -14.50 1.75 4.21
N GLY A 41 -13.79 1.87 5.34
CA GLY A 41 -13.97 3.00 6.28
C GLY A 41 -13.42 4.34 5.81
N ASN A 42 -12.91 4.44 4.57
CA ASN A 42 -12.41 5.68 3.99
C ASN A 42 -13.15 6.00 2.69
N GLY A 43 -14.09 6.95 2.75
CA GLY A 43 -14.94 7.31 1.60
C GLY A 43 -14.23 7.96 0.40
N ARG A 44 -12.89 8.10 0.43
CA ARG A 44 -12.09 8.50 -0.74
C ARG A 44 -11.61 7.31 -1.57
N TYR A 45 -11.64 6.11 -0.99
CA TYR A 45 -11.15 4.92 -1.67
C TYR A 45 -12.11 4.54 -2.77
N GLY A 46 -11.54 4.15 -3.89
CA GLY A 46 -12.30 3.59 -4.98
C GLY A 46 -12.57 2.11 -4.77
N SER A 47 -13.24 1.50 -5.74
CA SER A 47 -13.65 0.11 -5.71
C SER A 47 -13.34 -0.55 -7.04
N LEU A 48 -13.00 -1.83 -6.99
CA LEU A 48 -12.78 -2.67 -8.17
C LEU A 48 -13.67 -3.90 -8.13
N SER A 49 -14.10 -4.33 -9.30
CA SER A 49 -14.77 -5.61 -9.52
C SER A 49 -13.72 -6.71 -9.59
N LEU A 50 -13.38 -7.30 -8.43
CA LEU A 50 -12.33 -8.32 -8.35
C LEU A 50 -12.76 -9.64 -9.02
N PRO A 51 -11.82 -10.38 -9.64
CA PRO A 51 -12.11 -11.69 -10.23
C PRO A 51 -12.64 -12.69 -9.19
N GLN A 52 -13.81 -13.29 -9.46
CA GLN A 52 -14.50 -14.19 -8.52
C GLN A 52 -13.72 -15.47 -8.19
N ASN A 53 -12.88 -15.94 -9.12
CA ASN A 53 -12.08 -17.16 -8.96
C ASN A 53 -10.81 -16.94 -8.13
N THR A 54 -10.54 -15.70 -7.75
CA THR A 54 -9.42 -15.34 -6.87
C THR A 54 -9.99 -15.06 -5.49
N GLY A 55 -9.38 -15.61 -4.43
CA GLY A 55 -9.82 -15.30 -3.07
C GLY A 55 -9.86 -13.79 -2.83
N GLN A 56 -10.84 -13.30 -2.06
CA GLN A 56 -11.06 -11.86 -1.78
C GLN A 56 -9.89 -11.14 -1.10
N ASP A 57 -8.81 -11.86 -0.80
CA ASP A 57 -7.63 -11.38 -0.09
C ASP A 57 -6.31 -11.81 -0.74
N ALA A 58 -6.32 -12.17 -2.02
CA ALA A 58 -5.11 -12.55 -2.74
C ALA A 58 -4.06 -11.42 -2.75
N PRO A 59 -2.76 -11.76 -2.79
CA PRO A 59 -1.68 -10.78 -2.82
C PRO A 59 -1.56 -10.05 -4.16
N ILE A 60 -2.20 -10.57 -5.21
CA ILE A 60 -2.27 -9.99 -6.54
C ILE A 60 -3.51 -10.53 -7.26
N TYR A 61 -4.11 -9.72 -8.13
CA TYR A 61 -5.20 -10.10 -9.01
C TYR A 61 -4.78 -9.91 -10.46
N SER A 62 -5.03 -10.90 -11.32
CA SER A 62 -5.03 -10.66 -12.77
C SER A 62 -6.39 -10.10 -13.15
N MET A 63 -6.44 -8.80 -13.44
CA MET A 63 -7.70 -8.08 -13.62
C MET A 63 -8.26 -8.28 -15.04
N ASN A 64 -7.37 -8.28 -16.02
CA ASN A 64 -7.62 -8.68 -17.40
C ASN A 64 -6.29 -9.13 -18.04
N SER A 65 -6.26 -9.29 -19.37
CA SER A 65 -5.06 -9.71 -20.10
C SER A 65 -3.93 -8.67 -20.15
N LEU A 66 -4.17 -7.44 -19.70
CA LEU A 66 -3.25 -6.31 -19.82
C LEU A 66 -2.66 -5.84 -18.49
N ILE A 67 -3.37 -6.01 -17.37
CA ILE A 67 -2.97 -5.42 -16.09
C ILE A 67 -3.25 -6.31 -14.88
N TYR A 68 -2.30 -6.25 -13.93
CA TYR A 68 -2.42 -6.86 -12.61
C TYR A 68 -2.73 -5.81 -11.54
N GLU A 69 -3.44 -6.19 -10.48
CA GLU A 69 -3.68 -5.35 -9.30
C GLU A 69 -2.98 -5.93 -8.06
N ILE A 70 -2.12 -5.14 -7.43
CA ILE A 70 -1.48 -5.47 -6.15
C ILE A 70 -2.14 -4.68 -5.02
N PRO A 71 -3.05 -5.29 -4.24
CA PRO A 71 -3.79 -4.60 -3.20
C PRO A 71 -2.88 -4.04 -2.10
N VAL A 72 -3.34 -2.94 -1.50
CA VAL A 72 -2.78 -2.45 -0.23
C VAL A 72 -3.06 -3.47 0.86
N SER A 73 -2.03 -3.81 1.64
CA SER A 73 -2.16 -4.80 2.70
C SER A 73 -3.05 -4.32 3.85
N ASN A 74 -4.02 -5.15 4.20
CA ASN A 74 -4.92 -4.95 5.34
C ASN A 74 -4.88 -6.18 6.23
N LEU A 75 -5.07 -5.96 7.54
CA LEU A 75 -5.20 -7.02 8.52
C LEU A 75 -6.67 -7.40 8.67
N ARG A 76 -6.99 -8.68 8.46
CA ARG A 76 -8.33 -9.22 8.70
C ARG A 76 -8.40 -9.87 10.08
N ILE A 77 -9.37 -9.44 10.88
CA ILE A 77 -9.69 -10.04 12.19
C ILE A 77 -11.19 -10.34 12.18
N GLY A 78 -11.54 -11.62 11.97
CA GLY A 78 -12.93 -12.02 11.73
C GLY A 78 -13.49 -11.33 10.48
N SER A 79 -14.64 -10.67 10.62
CA SER A 79 -15.26 -9.88 9.55
C SER A 79 -14.66 -8.48 9.38
N LYS A 80 -13.78 -8.03 10.28
CA LYS A 80 -13.23 -6.67 10.25
C LYS A 80 -11.97 -6.61 9.40
N ILE A 81 -11.91 -5.62 8.52
CA ILE A 81 -10.74 -5.25 7.74
C ILE A 81 -10.12 -4.00 8.37
N ILE A 82 -8.85 -4.07 8.74
CA ILE A 82 -8.13 -2.99 9.40
C ILE A 82 -6.94 -2.58 8.52
N PRO A 83 -6.78 -1.30 8.19
CA PRO A 83 -5.71 -0.85 7.31
C PRO A 83 -4.34 -1.04 7.94
N TRP A 84 -3.46 -1.74 7.21
CA TRP A 84 -2.16 -2.16 7.73
C TRP A 84 -1.00 -1.99 6.74
N GLY A 85 -1.23 -1.32 5.60
CA GLY A 85 -0.27 -1.23 4.50
C GLY A 85 0.81 -0.14 4.66
N GLY A 86 0.88 0.50 5.83
CA GLY A 86 1.87 1.53 6.10
C GLY A 86 1.28 2.92 6.38
N GLY A 87 1.92 3.97 5.86
CA GLY A 87 1.44 5.35 5.90
C GLY A 87 1.10 5.86 7.31
N GLY A 88 -0.05 6.55 7.42
CA GLY A 88 -0.54 7.08 8.69
C GLY A 88 -0.73 6.03 9.79
N TYR A 89 -1.15 4.81 9.43
CA TYR A 89 -1.31 3.71 10.40
C TYR A 89 0.05 3.23 10.94
N PHE A 90 1.07 3.18 10.08
CA PHE A 90 2.44 2.92 10.53
C PHE A 90 2.95 3.98 11.51
N ARG A 91 2.60 5.26 11.33
CA ARG A 91 2.98 6.30 12.31
C ARG A 91 2.17 6.22 13.61
N LEU A 92 0.88 5.95 13.52
CA LEU A 92 -0.03 5.90 14.68
C LEU A 92 0.24 4.69 15.58
N LEU A 93 0.40 3.51 15.00
CA LEU A 93 0.49 2.25 15.75
C LEU A 93 1.84 2.12 16.47
N PRO A 94 1.88 1.56 17.69
CA PRO A 94 3.11 1.06 18.29
C PRO A 94 3.84 0.05 17.38
N ALA A 95 5.17 0.01 17.45
CA ALA A 95 5.98 -0.84 16.55
C ALA A 95 5.70 -2.33 16.71
N PHE A 96 5.55 -2.81 17.94
CA PHE A 96 5.26 -4.22 18.21
C PHE A 96 3.90 -4.66 17.64
N LEU A 97 2.85 -3.81 17.76
CA LEU A 97 1.54 -4.10 17.18
C LEU A 97 1.60 -4.13 15.66
N HIS A 98 2.26 -3.15 15.04
CA HIS A 98 2.42 -3.15 13.59
C HIS A 98 3.13 -4.43 13.12
N ARG A 99 4.24 -4.81 13.76
CA ARG A 99 5.00 -6.02 13.43
C ARG A 99 4.16 -7.28 13.59
N PHE A 100 3.36 -7.39 14.65
CA PHE A 100 2.45 -8.51 14.85
C PHE A 100 1.48 -8.66 13.68
N GLY A 101 0.81 -7.57 13.27
CA GLY A 101 -0.11 -7.62 12.13
C GLY A 101 0.58 -7.96 10.80
N VAL A 102 1.79 -7.44 10.56
CA VAL A 102 2.59 -7.81 9.38
C VAL A 102 2.92 -9.30 9.37
N LYS A 103 3.33 -9.86 10.52
CA LYS A 103 3.60 -11.29 10.65
C LYS A 103 2.34 -12.13 10.32
N GLN A 104 1.18 -11.75 10.84
CA GLN A 104 -0.08 -12.45 10.53
C GLN A 104 -0.43 -12.38 9.04
N ILE A 105 -0.25 -11.22 8.41
CA ILE A 105 -0.50 -11.06 6.96
C ILE A 105 0.45 -11.94 6.15
N LEU A 106 1.75 -11.93 6.47
CA LEU A 106 2.74 -12.76 5.80
C LEU A 106 2.48 -14.26 5.99
N GLU A 107 2.06 -14.69 7.18
CA GLU A 107 1.71 -16.09 7.43
C GLU A 107 0.56 -16.57 6.55
N GLN A 108 -0.47 -15.73 6.38
CA GLN A 108 -1.69 -16.02 5.61
C GLN A 108 -1.50 -15.87 4.09
N LYS A 109 -0.90 -14.76 3.65
CA LYS A 109 -0.86 -14.34 2.24
C LYS A 109 0.49 -14.55 1.56
N LYS A 110 1.54 -14.83 2.34
CA LYS A 110 2.95 -14.90 1.89
C LYS A 110 3.50 -13.63 1.25
N CYS A 111 2.74 -12.53 1.28
CA CYS A 111 3.13 -11.24 0.71
C CYS A 111 2.54 -10.10 1.54
N TYR A 112 3.28 -9.00 1.63
CA TYR A 112 2.88 -7.78 2.33
C TYR A 112 3.33 -6.54 1.55
N THR A 113 2.36 -5.72 1.15
CA THR A 113 2.56 -4.47 0.42
C THR A 113 2.72 -3.32 1.42
N PHE A 114 3.92 -2.76 1.50
CA PHE A 114 4.22 -1.59 2.30
C PHE A 114 4.25 -0.31 1.47
N TYR A 115 3.61 0.75 1.97
CA TYR A 115 3.58 2.08 1.36
C TYR A 115 3.87 3.18 2.39
N MET A 116 4.57 4.22 1.95
CA MET A 116 4.75 5.46 2.69
C MET A 116 5.02 6.63 1.76
N HIS A 117 4.77 7.84 2.23
CA HIS A 117 5.23 9.04 1.54
C HIS A 117 6.62 9.46 2.05
N PRO A 118 7.47 10.08 1.21
CA PRO A 118 8.79 10.56 1.65
C PRO A 118 8.74 11.52 2.84
N TRP A 119 7.72 12.39 2.90
CA TRP A 119 7.56 13.32 4.02
C TRP A 119 7.34 12.63 5.36
N GLU A 120 6.90 11.36 5.39
CA GLU A 120 6.60 10.65 6.64
C GLU A 120 7.86 10.33 7.46
N ILE A 121 9.04 10.45 6.87
CA ILE A 121 10.34 10.31 7.54
C ILE A 121 11.10 11.65 7.66
N ASP A 122 10.45 12.75 7.31
CA ASP A 122 10.98 14.12 7.40
C ASP A 122 10.26 14.91 8.50
N PRO A 123 10.79 14.92 9.74
CA PRO A 123 10.20 15.68 10.85
C PRO A 123 10.26 17.20 10.69
N GLU A 124 11.17 17.69 9.83
CA GLU A 124 11.46 19.11 9.62
C GLU A 124 10.64 19.72 8.48
N GLN A 125 9.76 18.93 7.86
CA GLN A 125 8.86 19.41 6.81
C GLN A 125 8.02 20.63 7.28
N PRO A 126 7.62 21.52 6.35
CA PRO A 126 6.76 22.65 6.67
C PRO A 126 5.48 22.25 7.41
N ARG A 127 5.09 23.08 8.39
CA ARG A 127 3.89 22.87 9.20
C ARG A 127 2.72 23.69 8.63
N VAL A 128 1.67 23.00 8.20
CA VAL A 128 0.41 23.63 7.74
C VAL A 128 -0.45 23.94 8.95
N LYS A 129 -0.44 25.20 9.39
CA LYS A 129 -1.13 25.64 10.61
C LYS A 129 -2.63 25.86 10.39
N GLU A 130 -3.02 26.14 9.16
CA GLU A 130 -4.38 26.50 8.74
C GLU A 130 -5.30 25.27 8.67
N ALA A 131 -4.73 24.06 8.58
CA ALA A 131 -5.49 22.82 8.53
C ALA A 131 -6.23 22.53 9.85
N LYS A 132 -7.41 21.89 9.76
CA LYS A 132 -8.19 21.49 10.95
C LYS A 132 -7.35 20.58 11.87
N SER A 133 -7.55 20.68 13.18
CA SER A 133 -6.77 19.96 14.21
C SER A 133 -6.64 18.46 13.95
N PHE A 134 -7.71 17.81 13.51
CA PHE A 134 -7.70 16.38 13.20
C PHE A 134 -6.74 16.02 12.05
N PHE A 135 -6.72 16.82 10.97
CA PHE A 135 -5.81 16.60 9.85
C PHE A 135 -4.36 16.85 10.28
N ARG A 136 -4.12 17.92 11.04
CA ARG A 136 -2.78 18.20 11.59
C ARG A 136 -2.29 17.05 12.47
N PHE A 137 -3.14 16.53 13.36
CA PHE A 137 -2.79 15.38 14.20
C PHE A 137 -2.38 14.17 13.34
N ARG A 138 -3.22 13.75 12.38
CA ARG A 138 -2.91 12.60 11.50
C ARG A 138 -1.65 12.80 10.65
N HIS A 139 -1.39 14.03 10.22
CA HIS A 139 -0.21 14.38 9.45
C HIS A 139 1.06 14.28 10.30
N TYR A 140 1.06 14.88 11.50
CA TYR A 140 2.28 15.08 12.28
C TYR A 140 2.53 14.10 13.44
N VAL A 141 1.55 13.25 13.79
CA VAL A 141 1.70 12.29 14.89
C VAL A 141 2.91 11.38 14.67
N ASN A 142 3.74 11.25 15.72
CA ASN A 142 4.94 10.40 15.76
C ASN A 142 5.95 10.59 14.63
N LEU A 143 5.89 11.68 13.87
CA LEU A 143 6.75 11.93 12.70
C LEU A 143 8.25 11.81 13.02
N HIS A 144 8.68 12.38 14.15
CA HIS A 144 10.06 12.30 14.66
C HIS A 144 10.54 10.86 14.99
N LYS A 145 9.62 9.91 15.17
CA LYS A 145 9.94 8.49 15.45
C LYS A 145 9.92 7.63 14.20
N THR A 146 9.25 8.05 13.13
CA THR A 146 8.95 7.21 11.97
C THR A 146 10.19 6.69 11.27
N LYS A 147 11.22 7.51 11.07
CA LYS A 147 12.49 7.08 10.44
C LYS A 147 13.15 5.94 11.21
N ARG A 148 13.27 6.08 12.54
CA ARG A 148 13.81 5.02 13.40
C ARG A 148 12.93 3.77 13.36
N LYS A 149 11.61 3.95 13.40
CA LYS A 149 10.65 2.85 13.32
C LYS A 149 10.77 2.07 12.00
N LEU A 150 10.95 2.77 10.88
CA LEU A 150 11.18 2.16 9.57
C LEU A 150 12.46 1.32 9.55
N LYS A 151 13.56 1.86 10.09
CA LYS A 151 14.83 1.12 10.22
C LYS A 151 14.64 -0.18 11.00
N CYS A 152 14.03 -0.10 12.19
CA CYS A 152 13.74 -1.30 12.99
C CYS A 152 12.78 -2.26 12.28
N PHE A 153 11.81 -1.75 11.51
CA PHE A 153 10.89 -2.59 10.74
C PHE A 153 11.65 -3.41 9.70
N ILE A 154 12.54 -2.78 8.93
CA ILE A 154 13.37 -3.47 7.91
C ILE A 154 14.29 -4.50 8.58
N GLU A 155 15.03 -4.11 9.62
CA GLU A 155 15.92 -5.02 10.36
C GLU A 155 15.17 -6.22 10.93
N SER A 156 13.98 -6.00 11.49
CA SER A 156 13.19 -7.06 12.12
C SER A 156 12.53 -8.04 11.14
N ASN A 157 12.61 -7.74 9.84
CA ASN A 157 12.07 -8.54 8.74
C ASN A 157 13.17 -8.90 7.72
N SER A 158 14.45 -8.88 8.12
CA SER A 158 15.59 -9.17 7.25
C SER A 158 15.54 -10.55 6.57
N ASP A 159 14.83 -11.50 7.17
CA ASP A 159 14.66 -12.85 6.63
C ASP A 159 13.64 -12.90 5.48
N ASN A 160 12.96 -11.79 5.19
CA ASN A 160 12.03 -11.66 4.05
C ASN A 160 12.71 -10.93 2.88
N SER A 161 12.24 -11.21 1.67
CA SER A 161 12.65 -10.47 0.48
C SER A 161 11.89 -9.13 0.40
N PHE A 162 12.61 -8.04 0.16
CA PHE A 162 12.04 -6.74 -0.14
C PHE A 162 12.12 -6.49 -1.65
N GLN A 163 10.97 -6.55 -2.32
CA GLN A 163 10.86 -6.40 -3.77
C GLN A 163 10.06 -5.15 -4.13
N LYS A 164 10.36 -4.57 -5.29
CA LYS A 164 9.47 -3.58 -5.89
C LYS A 164 8.26 -4.30 -6.48
N CYS A 165 7.11 -3.63 -6.50
CA CYS A 165 5.91 -4.19 -7.12
C CYS A 165 6.12 -4.58 -8.59
N GLY A 166 6.83 -3.76 -9.39
CA GLY A 166 7.15 -4.09 -10.78
C GLY A 166 7.93 -5.40 -10.90
N ASP A 167 9.08 -5.50 -10.21
CA ASP A 167 9.91 -6.71 -10.17
C ASP A 167 9.10 -7.94 -9.70
N PHE A 168 8.18 -7.77 -8.72
CA PHE A 168 7.31 -8.84 -8.26
C PHE A 168 6.36 -9.36 -9.35
N VAL A 169 5.79 -8.47 -10.17
CA VAL A 169 4.91 -8.89 -11.27
C VAL A 169 5.72 -9.58 -12.37
N GLU A 170 6.85 -8.98 -12.78
CA GLU A 170 7.70 -9.53 -13.84
C GLU A 170 8.22 -10.92 -13.49
N ILE A 171 8.69 -11.16 -12.26
CA ILE A 171 9.27 -12.46 -11.86
C ILE A 171 8.23 -13.59 -11.80
N ASN A 172 6.99 -13.28 -11.43
CA ASN A 172 6.00 -14.31 -11.09
C ASN A 172 4.97 -14.52 -12.21
N PHE A 173 4.84 -13.60 -13.17
CA PHE A 173 3.73 -13.61 -14.12
C PHE A 173 4.11 -13.22 -15.57
N CYS A 174 5.38 -12.88 -15.83
CA CYS A 174 5.92 -12.68 -17.18
C CYS A 174 7.00 -13.73 -17.48
#